data_AF-A0A950JN19-F1
#
_entry.id   AF-A0A950JN19-F1
#
_cell.length_a   1.000
_cell.length_b   1.000
_cell.length_c   1.000
_cell.angle_alpha   90.00
_cell.angle_beta   90.00
_cell.angle_gamma   90.00
#
_symmetry.space_group_name_H-M   'P 1'
#
loop_
_entity.id
_entity.type
_entity.pdbx_description
1 polymer ?
#
loop_
_entity_poly.entity_id
_entity_poly.type
_entity_poly.pdbx_seq_one_letter_code
_entity_poly.pdbx_strand_id
1 'polypeptide(L)'
;MATEPRHSAETHSTLKQRAAAASIAASTILAVLKLAAGVASGSLALLSEGAHNAIDIGASALTFFAVREADKPADADHPFGHAKIEAVAALAETGFLAVLAVIVGIEAIARIRGGDVQVDVGAFAIGAMVFSIVVDLVRWRTLTRVARLTSSHALAADAL
;
A
#
# COMPACT_ATOMS: atom_id res chain seq x y z
N MET A 1 -35.91 -10.29 26.22
CA MET A 1 -35.92 -10.35 24.74
C MET A 1 -34.95 -9.29 24.25
N ALA A 2 -33.66 -9.62 24.15
CA ALA A 2 -32.58 -8.69 23.81
C ALA A 2 -31.97 -9.11 22.46
N THR A 3 -32.47 -8.52 21.39
CA THR A 3 -31.98 -8.67 20.02
C THR A 3 -31.17 -7.43 19.64
N GLU A 4 -30.06 -7.15 20.33
CA GLU A 4 -29.16 -6.02 20.00
C GLU A 4 -27.74 -6.37 19.50
N PRO A 5 -27.19 -7.62 19.55
CA PRO A 5 -25.78 -7.82 19.16
C PRO A 5 -25.54 -7.85 17.64
N ARG A 6 -26.55 -8.17 16.81
CA ARG A 6 -26.37 -8.28 15.35
C ARG A 6 -26.22 -6.94 14.62
N HIS A 7 -26.94 -5.90 15.06
CA HIS A 7 -26.97 -4.60 14.38
C HIS A 7 -25.63 -3.85 14.51
N SER A 8 -24.99 -3.90 15.68
CA SER A 8 -23.67 -3.30 15.92
C SER A 8 -22.56 -4.01 15.15
N ALA A 9 -22.61 -5.35 15.04
CA ALA A 9 -21.63 -6.13 14.29
C ALA A 9 -21.70 -5.86 12.78
N GLU A 10 -22.91 -5.75 12.21
CA GLU A 10 -23.13 -5.44 10.80
C GLU A 10 -22.71 -4.01 10.46
N THR A 11 -23.00 -3.04 11.34
CA THR A 11 -22.55 -1.65 11.22
C THR A 11 -21.02 -1.53 11.29
N HIS A 12 -20.36 -2.29 12.18
CA HIS A 12 -18.90 -2.30 12.25
C HIS A 12 -18.26 -2.95 11.02
N SER A 13 -18.85 -4.02 10.47
CA SER A 13 -18.37 -4.66 9.25
C SER A 13 -18.41 -3.73 8.04
N THR A 14 -19.56 -3.08 7.83
CA THR A 14 -19.76 -2.14 6.72
C THR A 14 -18.84 -0.92 6.82
N LEU A 15 -18.64 -0.37 8.03
CA LEU A 15 -17.70 0.74 8.25
C LEU A 15 -16.26 0.35 7.91
N LYS A 16 -15.80 -0.86 8.32
CA LYS A 16 -14.46 -1.35 8.01
C LYS A 16 -14.23 -1.51 6.52
N GLN A 17 -15.19 -2.12 5.82
CA GLN A 17 -15.10 -2.33 4.37
C GLN A 17 -15.06 -1.01 3.60
N ARG A 18 -15.88 -0.02 3.99
CA ARG A 18 -15.88 1.30 3.35
C ARG A 18 -14.58 2.05 3.60
N ALA A 19 -14.03 1.99 4.81
CA ALA A 19 -12.75 2.61 5.14
C ALA A 19 -11.59 1.98 4.34
N ALA A 20 -11.54 0.64 4.26
CA ALA A 20 -10.55 -0.07 3.45
C ALA A 20 -10.67 0.26 1.96
N ALA A 21 -11.89 0.24 1.40
CA ALA A 21 -12.12 0.54 0.00
C ALA A 21 -11.72 1.99 -0.36
N ALA A 22 -12.06 2.95 0.51
CA ALA A 22 -11.66 4.34 0.34
C ALA A 22 -10.14 4.52 0.43
N SER A 23 -9.47 3.79 1.34
CA SER A 23 -8.02 3.77 1.47
C SER A 23 -7.35 3.28 0.19
N ILE A 24 -7.74 2.11 -0.31
CA ILE A 24 -7.21 1.51 -1.54
C ILE A 24 -7.41 2.44 -2.74
N ALA A 25 -8.60 3.04 -2.88
CA ALA A 25 -8.88 3.98 -3.96
C ALA A 25 -7.99 5.22 -3.88
N ALA A 26 -7.83 5.81 -2.68
CA ALA A 26 -6.95 6.94 -2.47
C ALA A 26 -5.49 6.61 -2.79
N SER A 27 -4.97 5.49 -2.28
CA SER A 27 -3.59 5.04 -2.53
C SER A 27 -3.33 4.80 -4.01
N THR A 28 -4.28 4.21 -4.73
CA THR A 28 -4.18 3.98 -6.18
C THR A 28 -4.15 5.31 -6.96
N ILE A 29 -5.05 6.25 -6.63
CA ILE A 29 -5.08 7.58 -7.27
C ILE A 29 -3.77 8.32 -7.00
N LEU A 30 -3.28 8.30 -5.75
CA LEU A 30 -2.02 8.92 -5.39
C LEU A 30 -0.83 8.27 -6.09
N ALA A 31 -0.80 6.95 -6.26
CA ALA A 31 0.26 6.25 -6.99
C ALA A 31 0.36 6.78 -8.43
N VAL A 32 -0.77 6.84 -9.15
CA VAL A 32 -0.82 7.35 -10.52
C VAL A 32 -0.41 8.82 -10.57
N LEU A 33 -0.91 9.65 -9.66
CA LEU A 33 -0.57 11.08 -9.59
C LEU A 33 0.93 11.28 -9.33
N LYS A 34 1.50 10.57 -8.34
CA LYS A 34 2.91 10.66 -7.96
C LYS A 34 3.81 10.18 -9.11
N LEU A 35 3.46 9.08 -9.80
CA LEU A 35 4.19 8.62 -10.99
C LEU A 35 4.14 9.64 -12.13
N ALA A 36 2.96 10.18 -12.45
CA ALA A 36 2.81 11.18 -13.50
C ALA A 36 3.59 12.47 -13.18
N ALA A 37 3.48 12.97 -11.94
CA ALA A 37 4.24 14.11 -11.47
C ALA A 37 5.75 13.83 -11.43
N GLY A 38 6.16 12.64 -11.02
CA GLY A 38 7.55 12.21 -10.98
C GLY A 38 8.20 12.15 -12.36
N VAL A 39 7.50 11.58 -13.35
CA VAL A 39 7.97 11.56 -14.74
C VAL A 39 8.04 12.97 -15.32
N ALA A 40 6.99 13.78 -15.11
CA ALA A 40 6.94 15.14 -15.65
C ALA A 40 7.99 16.07 -15.04
N SER A 41 8.32 15.90 -13.76
CA SER A 41 9.29 16.74 -13.03
C SER A 41 10.72 16.19 -12.99
N GLY A 42 10.94 14.93 -13.38
CA GLY A 42 12.21 14.23 -13.14
C GLY A 42 12.48 13.94 -11.65
N SER A 43 11.49 14.10 -10.77
CA SER A 43 11.64 13.91 -9.33
C SER A 43 11.78 12.43 -8.95
N LEU A 44 12.99 12.05 -8.54
CA LEU A 44 13.27 10.70 -8.04
C LEU A 44 12.41 10.34 -6.83
N ALA A 45 12.12 11.32 -5.97
CA ALA A 45 11.32 11.10 -4.77
C ALA A 45 9.86 10.71 -5.12
N LEU A 46 9.24 11.44 -6.04
CA LEU A 46 7.87 11.14 -6.49
C LEU A 46 7.81 9.83 -7.28
N LEU A 47 8.82 9.54 -8.09
CA LEU A 47 8.95 8.27 -8.80
C LEU A 47 9.11 7.09 -7.85
N SER A 48 10.00 7.21 -6.86
CA SER A 48 10.24 6.19 -5.83
C SER A 48 8.98 5.87 -5.05
N GLU A 49 8.29 6.90 -4.58
CA GLU A 49 7.05 6.76 -3.82
C GLU A 49 5.92 6.16 -4.68
N GLY A 50 5.80 6.60 -5.93
CA GLY A 50 4.83 6.03 -6.87
C GLY A 50 5.11 4.56 -7.20
N ALA A 51 6.38 4.19 -7.33
CA ALA A 51 6.80 2.80 -7.56
C ALA A 51 6.58 1.92 -6.33
N HIS A 52 6.83 2.44 -5.11
CA HIS A 52 6.53 1.75 -3.87
C HIS A 52 5.03 1.39 -3.79
N ASN A 53 4.15 2.38 -4.00
CA ASN A 53 2.72 2.13 -4.00
C ASN A 53 2.29 1.11 -5.06
N ALA A 54 2.93 1.10 -6.24
CA ALA A 54 2.64 0.12 -7.28
C ALA A 54 3.04 -1.31 -6.87
N ILE A 55 4.19 -1.46 -6.20
CA ILE A 55 4.62 -2.74 -5.63
C ILE A 55 3.62 -3.20 -4.57
N ASP A 56 3.20 -2.32 -3.66
CA ASP A 56 2.27 -2.67 -2.59
C ASP A 56 0.90 -3.11 -3.12
N ILE A 57 0.40 -2.46 -4.19
CA ILE A 57 -0.84 -2.88 -4.87
C ILE A 57 -0.67 -4.28 -5.48
N GLY A 58 0.45 -4.52 -6.17
CA GLY A 58 0.78 -5.83 -6.74
C GLY A 58 0.95 -6.91 -5.67
N ALA A 59 1.61 -6.57 -4.56
CA ALA A 59 1.82 -7.44 -3.42
C ALA A 59 0.52 -7.76 -2.70
N SER A 60 -0.37 -6.78 -2.52
CA SER A 60 -1.71 -6.99 -1.97
C SER A 60 -2.52 -7.97 -2.83
N ALA A 61 -2.43 -7.86 -4.15
CA ALA A 61 -3.06 -8.80 -5.07
C ALA A 61 -2.43 -10.21 -4.96
N LEU A 62 -1.09 -10.29 -4.92
CA LEU A 62 -0.38 -11.56 -4.73
C LEU A 62 -0.75 -12.23 -3.41
N THR A 63 -0.78 -11.46 -2.32
CA THR A 63 -1.17 -11.91 -0.97
C THR A 63 -2.62 -12.38 -0.95
N PHE A 64 -3.54 -11.69 -1.63
CA PHE A 64 -4.92 -12.16 -1.77
C PHE A 64 -5.01 -13.55 -2.41
N PHE A 65 -4.26 -13.79 -3.50
CA PHE A 65 -4.20 -15.12 -4.11
C PHE A 65 -3.51 -16.14 -3.19
N ALA A 66 -2.43 -15.73 -2.52
CA ALA A 66 -1.66 -16.58 -1.62
C ALA A 66 -2.49 -17.08 -0.43
N VAL A 67 -3.24 -16.20 0.24
CA VAL A 67 -4.15 -16.54 1.34
C VAL A 67 -5.22 -17.53 0.86
N ARG A 68 -5.84 -17.27 -0.31
CA ARG A 68 -6.85 -18.17 -0.88
C ARG A 68 -6.32 -19.57 -1.14
N GLU A 69 -5.06 -19.68 -1.56
CA GLU A 69 -4.39 -20.97 -1.79
C GLU A 69 -3.90 -21.60 -0.48
N ALA A 70 -3.44 -20.79 0.48
CA ALA A 70 -2.96 -21.24 1.79
C ALA A 70 -4.06 -21.86 2.67
N ASP A 71 -5.30 -21.37 2.53
CA ASP A 71 -6.48 -21.91 3.24
C ASP A 71 -6.92 -23.30 2.75
N LYS A 72 -6.28 -23.85 1.71
CA LYS A 72 -6.58 -25.20 1.23
C LYS A 72 -6.10 -26.27 2.23
N PRO A 73 -6.91 -27.32 2.48
CA PRO A 73 -6.48 -28.43 3.32
C PRO A 73 -5.25 -29.14 2.73
N ALA A 74 -4.54 -29.90 3.56
CA ALA A 74 -3.41 -30.71 3.10
C ALA A 74 -3.86 -31.73 2.04
N ASP A 75 -3.06 -31.88 1.00
CA ASP A 75 -3.27 -32.83 -0.09
C ASP A 75 -2.04 -33.74 -0.28
N ALA A 76 -2.07 -34.59 -1.29
CA ALA A 76 -1.00 -35.55 -1.55
C ALA A 76 0.33 -34.87 -1.94
N ASP A 77 0.27 -33.71 -2.60
CA ASP A 77 1.44 -32.95 -3.04
C ASP A 77 1.98 -32.04 -1.91
N HIS A 78 1.12 -31.65 -0.97
CA HIS A 78 1.43 -30.83 0.21
C HIS A 78 0.93 -31.49 1.51
N PRO A 79 1.64 -32.51 2.03
CA PRO A 79 1.24 -33.23 3.24
C PRO A 79 1.18 -32.36 4.49
N PHE A 80 1.91 -31.23 4.47
CA PHE A 80 1.96 -30.24 5.55
C PHE A 80 1.03 -29.04 5.32
N GLY A 81 0.21 -29.06 4.26
CA GLY A 81 -0.69 -27.98 3.88
C GLY A 81 -0.02 -26.84 3.11
N HIS A 82 -0.84 -25.86 2.73
CA HIS A 82 -0.47 -24.77 1.81
C HIS A 82 -0.07 -23.46 2.52
N ALA A 83 -0.05 -23.44 3.85
CA ALA A 83 0.20 -22.23 4.65
C ALA A 83 1.53 -21.52 4.33
N LYS A 84 2.52 -22.22 3.77
CA LYS A 84 3.81 -21.62 3.37
C LYS A 84 3.68 -20.64 2.19
N ILE A 85 2.60 -20.71 1.41
CA ILE A 85 2.41 -19.85 0.23
C ILE A 85 2.31 -18.37 0.63
N GLU A 86 1.69 -18.06 1.76
CA GLU A 86 1.64 -16.69 2.30
C GLU A 86 3.04 -16.13 2.59
N ALA A 87 3.89 -16.94 3.21
CA ALA A 87 5.27 -16.53 3.51
C ALA A 87 6.09 -16.28 2.22
N VAL A 88 5.84 -17.06 1.17
CA VAL A 88 6.49 -16.86 -0.14
C VAL A 88 6.01 -15.57 -0.79
N ALA A 89 4.72 -15.24 -0.69
CA ALA A 89 4.18 -13.97 -1.19
C ALA A 89 4.79 -12.76 -0.47
N ALA A 90 4.87 -12.80 0.86
CA ALA A 90 5.49 -11.75 1.66
C ALA A 90 7.00 -11.61 1.37
N LEU A 91 7.70 -12.72 1.14
CA LEU A 91 9.10 -12.70 0.75
C LEU A 91 9.29 -12.06 -0.64
N ALA A 92 8.39 -12.34 -1.58
CA ALA A 92 8.42 -11.75 -2.91
C ALA A 92 8.22 -10.23 -2.86
N GLU A 93 7.22 -9.75 -2.11
CA GLU A 93 6.99 -8.32 -1.86
C GLU A 93 8.22 -7.64 -1.28
N THR A 94 8.76 -8.20 -0.19
CA THR A 94 9.97 -7.66 0.46
C THR A 94 11.15 -7.63 -0.52
N GLY A 95 11.28 -8.65 -1.36
CA GLY A 95 12.29 -8.70 -2.43
C GLY A 95 12.13 -7.58 -3.46
N PHE A 96 10.90 -7.31 -3.92
CA PHE A 96 10.63 -6.20 -4.84
C PHE A 96 10.96 -4.85 -4.22
N LEU A 97 10.58 -4.64 -2.95
CA LEU A 97 10.92 -3.41 -2.21
C LEU A 97 12.43 -3.25 -2.02
N ALA A 98 13.15 -4.33 -1.72
CA ALA A 98 14.61 -4.31 -1.61
C ALA A 98 15.27 -3.92 -2.94
N VAL A 99 14.80 -4.46 -4.06
CA VAL A 99 15.29 -4.10 -5.41
C VAL A 99 15.00 -2.62 -5.71
N LEU A 100 13.78 -2.14 -5.43
CA LEU A 100 13.43 -0.73 -5.61
C LEU A 100 14.34 0.18 -4.78
N ALA A 101 14.57 -0.15 -3.52
CA ALA A 101 15.44 0.62 -2.63
C ALA A 101 16.88 0.70 -3.15
N VAL A 102 17.43 -0.41 -3.68
CA VAL A 102 18.76 -0.43 -4.29
C VAL A 102 18.81 0.46 -5.53
N ILE A 103 17.83 0.38 -6.43
CA ILE A 103 17.76 1.21 -7.64
C ILE A 103 17.71 2.69 -7.28
N VAL A 104 16.81 3.06 -6.38
CA VAL A 104 16.67 4.46 -5.91
C VAL A 104 17.95 4.94 -5.22
N GLY A 105 18.59 4.08 -4.42
CA GLY A 105 19.86 4.40 -3.75
C GLY A 105 21.00 4.66 -4.74
N ILE A 106 21.14 3.83 -5.77
CA ILE A 106 22.15 4.03 -6.83
C ILE A 106 21.89 5.34 -7.58
N GLU A 107 20.65 5.58 -8.00
CA GLU A 107 20.25 6.78 -8.72
C GLU A 107 20.44 8.05 -7.88
N ALA A 108 20.11 7.99 -6.59
CA ALA A 108 20.35 9.09 -5.66
C ALA A 108 21.84 9.41 -5.52
N ILE A 109 22.71 8.39 -5.36
CA ILE A 109 24.17 8.57 -5.30
C ILE A 109 24.70 9.16 -6.61
N ALA A 110 24.21 8.68 -7.77
CA ALA A 110 24.63 9.20 -9.07
C ALA A 110 24.29 10.68 -9.25
N ARG A 111 23.06 11.10 -8.87
CA ARG A 111 22.64 12.50 -8.91
C ARG A 111 23.48 13.39 -7.99
N ILE A 112 23.80 12.93 -6.78
CA ILE A 112 24.66 13.67 -5.84
C ILE A 112 26.08 13.85 -6.39
N ARG A 113 26.61 12.87 -7.14
CA ARG A 113 27.97 12.90 -7.70
C ARG A 113 28.11 13.67 -9.01
N GLY A 114 27.07 14.38 -9.46
CA GLY A 114 27.10 15.19 -10.68
C GLY A 114 26.24 14.65 -11.82
N GLY A 115 25.27 13.77 -11.54
CA GLY A 115 24.24 13.41 -12.51
C GLY A 115 23.37 14.61 -12.85
N ASP A 116 23.37 15.02 -14.13
CA ASP A 116 22.64 16.19 -14.64
C ASP A 116 21.15 15.86 -14.85
N VAL A 117 20.44 15.59 -13.75
CA VAL A 117 18.97 15.47 -13.76
C VAL A 117 18.39 16.77 -13.23
N GLN A 118 17.88 17.58 -14.15
CA GLN A 118 17.13 18.77 -13.79
C GLN A 118 15.76 18.36 -13.23
N VAL A 119 15.56 18.59 -11.93
CA VAL A 119 14.25 18.44 -11.31
C VAL A 119 13.47 19.70 -11.59
N ASP A 120 12.46 19.60 -12.45
CA ASP A 120 11.54 20.71 -12.70
C ASP A 120 10.57 20.81 -11.52
N VAL A 121 10.87 21.75 -10.61
CA VAL A 121 10.04 22.07 -9.44
C VAL A 121 8.88 23.01 -9.85
N GLY A 122 8.20 22.69 -10.94
CA GLY A 122 7.03 23.40 -11.40
C GLY A 122 5.85 23.30 -10.42
N ALA A 123 4.89 24.23 -10.54
CA ALA A 123 3.71 24.28 -9.68
C ALA A 123 2.92 22.96 -9.64
N PHE A 124 2.95 22.17 -10.72
CA PHE A 124 2.34 20.86 -10.77
C PHE A 124 3.01 19.84 -9.82
N ALA A 125 4.33 19.77 -9.79
CA ALA A 125 5.07 18.83 -8.94
C ALA A 125 4.88 19.17 -7.45
N ILE A 126 4.97 20.46 -7.10
CA ILE A 126 4.69 20.95 -5.74
C ILE A 126 3.23 20.67 -5.37
N GLY A 127 2.29 20.98 -6.25
CA GLY A 127 0.86 20.75 -6.04
C GLY A 127 0.54 19.27 -5.80
N ALA A 128 1.10 18.37 -6.62
CA ALA A 128 0.96 16.93 -6.47
C ALA A 128 1.54 16.43 -5.14
N MET A 129 2.70 16.95 -4.73
CA MET A 129 3.33 16.63 -3.45
C MET A 129 2.47 17.07 -2.26
N VAL A 130 2.06 18.34 -2.22
CA VAL A 130 1.21 18.88 -1.14
C VAL A 130 -0.13 18.13 -1.08
N PHE A 131 -0.74 17.88 -2.24
CA PHE A 131 -1.98 17.11 -2.31
C PHE A 131 -1.79 15.68 -1.75
N SER A 132 -0.71 15.00 -2.12
CA SER A 132 -0.43 13.66 -1.61
C SER A 132 -0.28 13.63 -0.09
N ILE A 133 0.49 14.58 0.47
CA ILE A 133 0.65 14.72 1.93
C ILE A 133 -0.70 14.90 2.62
N VAL A 134 -1.58 15.76 2.09
CA VAL A 134 -2.90 15.99 2.67
C VAL A 134 -3.75 14.71 2.63
N VAL A 135 -3.78 14.01 1.49
CA VAL A 135 -4.56 12.79 1.33
C VAL A 135 -4.03 11.66 2.22
N ASP A 136 -2.71 11.45 2.26
CA ASP A 136 -2.06 10.44 3.12
C ASP A 136 -2.38 10.72 4.60
N LEU A 137 -2.34 11.99 5.02
CA LEU A 137 -2.67 12.41 6.37
C LEU A 137 -4.15 12.18 6.74
N VAL A 138 -5.08 12.45 5.80
CA VAL A 138 -6.51 12.18 5.99
C VAL A 138 -6.77 10.67 6.04
N ARG A 139 -6.12 9.89 5.18
CA ARG A 139 -6.21 8.43 5.14
C ARG A 139 -5.75 7.83 6.46
N TRP A 140 -4.55 8.18 6.90
CA TRP A 140 -3.97 7.75 8.18
C TRP A 140 -4.92 8.04 9.35
N ARG A 141 -5.43 9.28 9.46
CA ARG A 141 -6.38 9.65 10.52
C ARG A 141 -7.66 8.84 10.47
N THR A 142 -8.22 8.66 9.28
CA THR A 142 -9.49 7.94 9.08
C THR A 142 -9.35 6.47 9.43
N LEU A 143 -8.31 5.80 8.90
CA LEU A 143 -8.02 4.40 9.18
C LEU A 143 -7.73 4.17 10.66
N THR A 144 -6.88 4.99 11.26
CA THR A 144 -6.55 4.88 12.70
C THR A 144 -7.80 5.03 13.56
N ARG A 145 -8.70 5.97 13.21
CA ARG A 145 -9.96 6.17 13.93
C ARG A 145 -10.86 4.95 13.80
N VAL A 146 -11.08 4.43 12.59
CA VAL A 146 -11.95 3.28 12.35
C VAL A 146 -11.36 2.00 12.96
N ALA A 147 -10.04 1.81 12.88
CA ALA A 147 -9.34 0.69 13.49
C ALA A 147 -9.56 0.64 15.00
N ARG A 148 -9.48 1.80 15.69
CA ARG A 148 -9.74 1.90 17.14
C ARG A 148 -11.22 1.67 17.49
N LEU A 149 -12.15 2.18 16.69
CA LEU A 149 -13.59 2.01 16.92
C LEU A 149 -14.05 0.56 16.73
N THR A 150 -13.38 -0.19 15.84
CA THR A 150 -13.80 -1.53 15.42
C THR A 150 -12.86 -2.64 15.89
N SER A 151 -11.82 -2.28 16.66
CA SER A 151 -10.72 -3.16 17.09
C SER A 151 -10.12 -3.99 15.95
N SER A 152 -9.99 -3.37 14.77
CA SER A 152 -9.56 -4.05 13.54
C SER A 152 -8.04 -3.98 13.38
N HIS A 153 -7.36 -5.12 13.55
CA HIS A 153 -5.93 -5.23 13.30
C HIS A 153 -5.57 -4.98 11.82
N ALA A 154 -6.42 -5.39 10.88
CA ALA A 154 -6.20 -5.17 9.45
C ALA A 154 -6.20 -3.68 9.07
N LEU A 155 -7.12 -2.89 9.62
CA LEU A 155 -7.15 -1.43 9.36
C LEU A 155 -6.06 -0.68 10.12
N ALA A 156 -5.61 -1.21 11.26
CA ALA A 156 -4.47 -0.66 11.98
C ALA A 156 -3.17 -0.89 11.18
N ALA A 157 -3.04 -2.05 10.53
CA ALA A 157 -1.92 -2.36 9.65
C ALA A 157 -1.93 -1.49 8.38
N ASP A 158 -3.08 -1.29 7.73
CA ASP A 158 -3.21 -0.38 6.57
C ASP A 158 -2.97 1.10 6.89
N ALA A 159 -3.05 1.47 8.18
CA ALA A 159 -2.76 2.83 8.64
C ALA A 159 -1.26 3.10 8.86
N LEU A 160 -0.44 2.06 9.01
CA LEU A 160 1.01 2.17 9.24
C LEU A 160 1.74 2.47 7.93
#